data_AF-A0A0B5HFR9-F1
#
_entry.id   AF-A0A0B5HFR9-F1
#
_cell.length_a   1.000
_cell.length_b   1.000
_cell.length_c   1.000
_cell.angle_alpha   90.00
_cell.angle_beta   90.00
_cell.angle_gamma   90.00
#
_symmetry.space_group_name_H-M   'P 1'
#
loop_
_entity.id
_entity.type
_entity.pdbx_description
1 polymer ?
#
loop_
_entity_poly.entity_id
_entity_poly.type
_entity_poly.pdbx_seq_one_letter_code
_entity_poly.pdbx_strand_id
1 'polypeptide(L)'
;MKKNKQQEIALERIFRLFELAEKNFSRHPERSRRYINLARKISTRNKATIPSELKKRFCKKCGSFLKKENNAQHSKQGTILLIKCLECGFERKTSAESENPKN
;
A
#
# COMPACT_ATOMS: atom_id res chain seq x y z
N MET A 1 -10.03 -22.95 12.94
CA MET A 1 -10.44 -21.81 12.08
C MET A 1 -10.31 -22.23 10.62
N LYS A 2 -11.42 -22.33 9.86
CA LYS A 2 -11.34 -22.66 8.43
C LYS A 2 -10.62 -21.51 7.71
N LYS A 3 -9.45 -21.79 7.12
CA LYS A 3 -8.82 -20.86 6.17
C LYS A 3 -9.81 -20.57 5.05
N ASN A 4 -10.24 -19.32 4.95
CA ASN A 4 -11.12 -18.92 3.86
C ASN A 4 -10.26 -18.82 2.60
N LYS A 5 -10.26 -19.89 1.79
CA LYS A 5 -9.47 -19.99 0.55
C LYS A 5 -9.66 -18.79 -0.39
N GLN A 6 -10.83 -18.14 -0.36
CA GLN A 6 -11.08 -16.92 -1.12
C GLN A 6 -10.29 -15.72 -0.58
N GLN A 7 -10.11 -15.61 0.74
CA GLN A 7 -9.27 -14.58 1.36
C GLN A 7 -7.79 -14.80 1.03
N GLU A 8 -7.30 -16.04 1.03
CA GLU A 8 -5.90 -16.35 0.66
C GLU A 8 -5.61 -15.94 -0.80
N ILE A 9 -6.47 -16.34 -1.74
CA ILE A 9 -6.35 -15.95 -3.16
C ILE A 9 -6.47 -14.42 -3.32
N ALA A 10 -7.34 -13.78 -2.53
CA ALA A 10 -7.47 -12.33 -2.55
C ALA A 10 -6.19 -11.63 -2.06
N LEU A 11 -5.52 -12.16 -1.04
CA LEU A 11 -4.25 -11.64 -0.54
C LEU A 11 -3.14 -11.79 -1.59
N GLU A 12 -3.00 -12.96 -2.21
CA GLU A 12 -2.04 -13.19 -3.31
C GLU A 12 -2.23 -12.17 -4.44
N ARG A 13 -3.49 -11.94 -4.86
CA ARG A 13 -3.83 -10.94 -5.88
C ARG A 13 -3.47 -9.52 -5.44
N ILE A 14 -3.71 -9.17 -4.17
CA ILE A 14 -3.33 -7.87 -3.61
C ILE A 14 -1.82 -7.69 -3.70
N PHE A 15 -1.01 -8.66 -3.24
CA PHE A 15 0.45 -8.58 -3.35
C PHE A 15 0.90 -8.38 -4.79
N ARG A 16 0.36 -9.18 -5.73
CA ARG A 16 0.71 -9.08 -7.14
C ARG A 16 0.37 -7.71 -7.73
N LEU A 17 -0.75 -7.12 -7.35
CA LEU A 17 -1.13 -5.78 -7.80
C LEU A 17 -0.19 -4.71 -7.24
N PHE A 18 0.31 -4.85 -6.01
CA PHE A 18 1.31 -3.93 -5.46
C PHE A 18 2.66 -4.05 -6.18
N GLU A 19 3.11 -5.26 -6.53
CA GLU A 19 4.32 -5.47 -7.35
C GLU A 19 4.19 -4.80 -8.73
N LEU A 20 3.03 -4.97 -9.38
CA LEU A 20 2.76 -4.33 -10.67
C LEU A 20 2.68 -2.81 -10.54
N ALA A 21 2.11 -2.30 -9.45
CA ALA A 21 2.07 -0.88 -9.14
C ALA A 21 3.47 -0.30 -9.02
N GLU A 22 4.35 -0.97 -8.28
CA GLU A 22 5.74 -0.57 -8.11
C GLU A 22 6.51 -0.55 -9.44
N LYS A 23 6.43 -1.64 -10.22
CA LYS A 23 7.12 -1.75 -11.52
C LYS A 23 6.69 -0.69 -12.52
N ASN A 24 5.43 -0.28 -12.48
CA ASN A 24 4.89 0.70 -13.42
C ASN A 24 4.97 2.14 -12.91
N PHE A 25 5.24 2.38 -11.62
CA PHE A 25 5.14 3.71 -11.02
C PHE A 25 5.99 4.77 -11.73
N SER A 26 7.25 4.45 -12.05
CA SER A 26 8.18 5.42 -12.65
C SER A 26 7.85 5.79 -14.10
N ARG A 27 7.22 4.89 -14.86
CA ARG A 27 6.92 5.10 -16.29
C ARG A 27 5.46 5.43 -16.57
N HIS A 28 4.56 4.88 -15.76
CA HIS A 28 3.10 4.91 -15.92
C HIS A 28 2.41 5.06 -14.53
N PRO A 29 2.54 6.22 -13.87
CA PRO A 29 1.99 6.45 -12.53
C PRO A 29 0.45 6.28 -12.48
N GLU A 30 -0.25 6.56 -13.58
CA GLU A 30 -1.69 6.33 -13.73
C GLU A 30 -2.05 4.84 -13.71
N ARG A 31 -1.26 3.97 -14.37
CA ARG A 31 -1.43 2.51 -14.30
C ARG A 31 -1.14 2.00 -12.90
N SER A 32 -0.09 2.53 -12.27
CA SER A 32 0.26 2.21 -10.88
C SER A 32 -0.89 2.50 -9.92
N ARG A 33 -1.47 3.71 -10.01
CA ARG A 33 -2.66 4.11 -9.25
C ARG A 33 -3.86 3.20 -9.52
N ARG A 34 -4.07 2.78 -10.76
CA ARG A 34 -5.14 1.82 -11.12
C ARG A 34 -4.96 0.47 -10.42
N TYR A 35 -3.73 -0.07 -10.38
CA TYR A 35 -3.46 -1.32 -9.66
C TYR A 35 -3.75 -1.23 -8.16
N ILE A 36 -3.38 -0.12 -7.51
CA ILE A 36 -3.71 0.12 -6.10
C ILE A 36 -5.21 0.18 -5.89
N ASN A 37 -5.94 0.87 -6.76
CA ASN A 37 -7.40 0.93 -6.66
C ASN A 37 -8.06 -0.44 -6.84
N LEU A 38 -7.52 -1.30 -7.72
CA LEU A 38 -7.97 -2.69 -7.85
C LEU A 38 -7.69 -3.50 -6.57
N ALA A 39 -6.51 -3.35 -5.99
CA ALA A 39 -6.15 -4.05 -4.75
C ALA A 39 -7.09 -3.67 -3.59
N ARG A 40 -7.44 -2.38 -3.47
CA ARG A 40 -8.44 -1.88 -2.51
C ARG A 40 -9.81 -2.50 -2.74
N LYS A 41 -10.27 -2.57 -3.99
CA LYS A 41 -11.57 -3.18 -4.33
C LYS A 41 -11.61 -4.67 -3.98
N ILE A 42 -10.53 -5.42 -4.27
CA ILE A 42 -10.41 -6.84 -3.92
C ILE A 42 -10.43 -7.03 -2.40
N SER A 43 -9.69 -6.20 -1.66
CA SER A 43 -9.65 -6.21 -0.21
C SER A 43 -11.04 -6.05 0.40
N THR A 44 -11.77 -5.00 0.01
CA THR A 44 -13.13 -4.74 0.50
C THR A 44 -14.09 -5.87 0.14
N ARG A 45 -14.09 -6.32 -1.12
CA ARG A 45 -15.02 -7.35 -1.61
C ARG A 45 -14.85 -8.68 -0.90
N ASN A 46 -13.61 -9.10 -0.66
CA ASN A 46 -13.30 -10.41 -0.07
C ASN A 46 -13.11 -10.35 1.45
N LYS A 47 -13.34 -9.18 2.08
CA LYS A 47 -13.01 -8.93 3.49
C LYS A 47 -11.56 -9.34 3.83
N ALA A 48 -10.65 -9.16 2.87
CA ALA A 48 -9.24 -9.52 2.97
C ALA A 48 -8.46 -8.26 3.34
N THR A 49 -8.06 -8.14 4.61
CA THR A 49 -7.34 -6.96 5.10
C THR A 49 -6.01 -6.80 4.38
N ILE A 50 -5.75 -5.62 3.79
CA ILE A 50 -4.43 -5.31 3.21
C ILE A 50 -3.37 -5.41 4.34
N PRO A 51 -2.30 -6.21 4.17
CA PRO A 51 -1.23 -6.36 5.14
C PRO A 51 -0.59 -5.02 5.56
N SER A 52 -0.05 -4.95 6.77
CA SER A 52 0.54 -3.72 7.33
C SER A 52 1.72 -3.20 6.51
N GLU A 53 2.53 -4.09 5.93
CA GLU A 53 3.63 -3.71 5.05
C GLU A 53 3.14 -2.98 3.80
N LEU A 54 2.04 -3.46 3.19
CA LEU A 54 1.46 -2.83 2.00
C LEU A 54 0.67 -1.57 2.35
N LYS A 55 0.07 -1.51 3.55
CA LYS A 55 -0.67 -0.34 4.02
C LYS A 55 0.19 0.92 3.93
N LYS A 56 1.50 0.86 4.15
CA LYS A 56 2.42 2.02 4.08
C LYS A 56 2.71 2.50 2.65
N ARG A 57 2.58 1.62 1.65
CA ARG A 57 3.00 1.85 0.25
C ARG A 57 1.97 2.54 -0.65
N PHE A 58 0.86 3.04 -0.11
CA PHE A 58 -0.12 3.78 -0.90
C PHE A 58 -0.84 4.87 -0.11
N CYS A 59 -1.36 5.87 -0.83
CA CYS A 59 -2.18 6.93 -0.26
C CYS A 59 -3.64 6.48 -0.13
N LYS A 60 -4.19 6.52 1.09
CA LYS A 60 -5.60 6.16 1.35
C LYS A 60 -6.60 7.10 0.68
N LYS A 61 -6.22 8.37 0.46
CA LYS A 61 -7.05 9.39 -0.20
C LYS A 61 -7.07 9.20 -1.72
N CYS A 62 -5.97 9.49 -2.41
CA CYS A 62 -5.94 9.49 -3.88
C CYS A 62 -5.63 8.12 -4.52
N GLY A 63 -5.21 7.12 -3.74
CA GLY A 63 -4.85 5.80 -4.26
C GLY A 63 -3.50 5.75 -4.99
N SER A 64 -2.69 6.82 -4.94
CA SER A 64 -1.35 6.80 -5.52
C SER A 64 -0.46 5.80 -4.79
N PHE A 65 0.39 5.09 -5.54
CA PHE A 65 1.49 4.34 -4.97
C PHE A 65 2.51 5.32 -4.37
N LEU A 66 3.03 4.99 -3.20
CA LEU A 66 3.94 5.85 -2.45
C LEU A 66 5.36 5.28 -2.49
N LYS A 67 6.28 6.03 -3.10
CA LYS A 67 7.71 5.75 -3.06
C LYS A 67 8.41 6.87 -2.30
N LYS A 68 9.15 6.50 -1.24
CA LYS A 68 9.84 7.42 -0.31
C LYS A 68 10.74 8.44 -1.01
N GLU A 69 11.34 8.04 -2.12
CA GLU A 69 12.28 8.86 -2.90
C GLU A 69 11.58 9.82 -3.88
N ASN A 70 10.28 9.63 -4.16
CA ASN A 70 9.60 10.34 -5.24
C ASN A 70 8.43 11.18 -4.73
N ASN A 71 7.37 10.54 -4.24
CA ASN A 71 6.08 11.18 -4.01
C ASN A 71 5.52 10.96 -2.60
N ALA A 72 6.37 10.51 -1.68
CA ALA A 72 6.02 10.25 -0.29
C ALA A 72 7.10 10.80 0.64
N GLN A 73 6.70 11.63 1.60
CA GLN A 73 7.59 12.10 2.65
C GLN A 73 7.31 11.30 3.93
N HIS A 74 8.38 10.73 4.49
CA HIS A 74 8.34 9.97 5.74
C HIS A 74 9.06 10.77 6.82
N SER A 75 8.36 11.08 7.91
CA SER A 75 8.93 11.75 9.08
C SER A 75 8.71 10.91 10.32
N LYS A 76 9.77 10.68 11.11
CA LYS A 76 9.72 9.88 12.33
C LYS A 76 9.66 10.82 13.54
N GLN A 77 8.67 10.61 14.40
CA GLN A 77 8.47 11.32 15.66
C GLN A 77 8.35 10.27 16.77
N GLY A 78 9.49 9.93 17.41
CA GLY A 78 9.56 8.84 18.39
C GLY A 78 9.16 7.49 17.76
N THR A 79 8.09 6.89 18.28
CA THR A 79 7.52 5.61 17.80
C THR A 79 6.54 5.78 16.64
N ILE A 80 6.20 7.02 16.27
CA ILE A 80 5.25 7.36 15.22
C ILE A 80 5.98 7.69 13.92
N LEU A 81 5.50 7.14 12.82
CA LEU A 81 5.87 7.46 11.45
C LEU A 81 4.73 8.25 10.79
N LEU A 82 5.00 9.51 10.44
CA LEU A 82 4.13 10.34 9.62
C LEU A 82 4.45 10.07 8.15
N ILE A 83 3.44 9.68 7.38
CA ILE A 83 3.52 9.46 5.93
C ILE A 83 2.66 10.53 5.25
N LYS A 84 3.32 11.42 4.49
CA LYS A 84 2.69 12.45 3.68
C LYS A 84 2.74 12.09 2.20
N CYS A 85 1.59 12.16 1.54
CA CYS A 85 1.49 12.01 0.09
C CYS A 85 1.72 13.37 -0.58
N LEU A 86 2.77 13.48 -1.39
CA LEU A 86 3.12 14.72 -2.08
C LEU A 86 2.20 15.01 -3.29
N GLU A 87 1.43 14.02 -3.74
CA GLU A 87 0.46 14.17 -4.85
C GLU A 87 -0.84 14.89 -4.44
N CYS A 88 -1.31 14.69 -3.20
CA CYS A 88 -2.62 15.19 -2.76
C CYS A 88 -2.62 15.84 -1.37
N GLY A 89 -1.45 15.93 -0.73
CA GLY A 89 -1.27 16.50 0.59
C GLY A 89 -1.81 15.66 1.75
N PHE A 90 -2.34 14.46 1.51
CA PHE A 90 -2.87 13.63 2.59
C PHE A 90 -1.75 13.11 3.50
N GLU A 91 -1.96 13.24 4.80
CA GLU A 91 -1.03 12.83 5.85
C GLU A 91 -1.67 11.79 6.76
N ARG A 92 -0.87 10.85 7.26
CA ARG A 92 -1.31 9.90 8.29
C ARG A 92 -0.17 9.48 9.19
N LYS A 93 -0.54 9.13 10.41
CA LYS A 93 0.36 8.54 11.41
C LYS A 93 0.24 7.02 11.39
N THR A 94 1.35 6.32 11.50
CA THR A 94 1.44 4.86 11.67
C THR A 94 2.55 4.55 12.65
N SER A 95 2.59 3.35 13.23
CA SER A 95 3.76 2.91 13.99
C SER A 95 5.00 2.79 13.09
N ALA A 96 6.15 3.24 13.59
CA ALA A 96 7.42 3.12 12.90
C ALA A 96 7.81 1.64 12.69
N GLU A 97 7.48 0.77 13.66
CA GLU A 97 7.78 -0.66 13.61
C GLU A 97 6.81 -1.41 12.68
N SER A 98 7.31 -1.73 11.49
CA SER A 98 6.94 -2.89 10.66
C SER A 98 7.86 -2.88 9.45
N GLU A 99 9.15 -3.04 9.69
CA GLU A 99 10.10 -3.56 8.70
C GLU A 99 10.43 -4.96 9.21
N ASN A 100 9.80 -5.98 8.61
CA ASN A 100 10.41 -7.30 8.63
C ASN A 100 11.17 -7.39 7.31
N PRO A 101 12.51 -7.31 7.31
CA PRO A 101 13.29 -7.52 6.10
C PRO A 101 13.04 -8.96 5.69
N LYS A 102 12.33 -9.18 4.59
CA LYS A 102 12.35 -10.49 3.94
C LYS A 102 13.69 -10.61 3.23
N ASN A 103 14.55 -11.44 3.84
CA ASN A 103 15.57 -12.33 3.25
C ASN A 103 16.03 -12.00 1.83
#